data_AF-A0A917UV40-F1
#
_entry.id   AF-A0A917UV40-F1
#
_cell.length_a   1.000
_cell.length_b   1.000
_cell.length_c   1.000
_cell.angle_alpha   90.00
_cell.angle_beta   90.00
_cell.angle_gamma   90.00
#
_symmetry.space_group_name_H-M   'P 1'
#
loop_
_entity.id
_entity.type
_entity.pdbx_description
1 polymer ?
#
loop_
_entity_poly.entity_id
_entity_poly.type
_entity_poly.pdbx_seq_one_letter_code
_entity_poly.pdbx_strand_id
1 'polypeptide(L)'
;MRQIRIFTIILISLLLLVSCSNDSNEDTSGSDKTGVNEQTEKKNDKEAVNVHNQTEKGSENNTFLETLPEVPTDTAGFIHQKQGRYASKDLKNDKVEKKVIKELKRLEPLSKNASDEQLNNYFQYFYKLVSHDFPNPKDLIKKWQFLNFDNPELPDSRFQFKQNYNIEIILDSSGSMAAISGGKTRMELANESINKFLSNVPEKANVSLRVYGHKGTGAESDKNMSCSAIEQVYGFAPYNKKKFQKALNKFEPKGWTPIASALKQSMKSMKEFDSKNNTNLIYLVSDGVGTCGGDPVKVAKSFSKSNAKPIINIIGFQTDAKAQKQLEKMAEASNGIYTTVNNQDELEDEFNNAQEILDAWEEWKQQAMSEAESAAPSHSVDIMNHIGDWTSLNLSQWSHLYRVINIAHQEEIITTEQMEKLQEKAKKVEDDVKKSVSEIKQDLEDISMETIKEIKRKINKKYNKQTRN
;
A
#
# COMPACT_ATOMS: atom_id res chain seq x y z
N MET A 1 51.59 -24.51 4.14
CA MET A 1 51.98 -25.34 5.31
C MET A 1 50.78 -25.51 6.22
N ARG A 2 50.68 -26.61 7.01
CA ARG A 2 49.73 -26.87 8.14
C ARG A 2 48.30 -26.26 8.02
N GLN A 3 47.22 -27.00 7.79
CA GLN A 3 46.71 -28.20 8.50
C GLN A 3 46.75 -28.14 10.04
N ILE A 4 45.55 -28.07 10.63
CA ILE A 4 45.06 -28.76 11.84
C ILE A 4 43.50 -28.81 11.73
N ARG A 5 42.78 -29.55 12.58
CA ARG A 5 42.34 -30.93 12.33
C ARG A 5 41.46 -31.44 13.49
N ILE A 6 40.22 -31.85 13.19
CA ILE A 6 39.40 -32.83 13.97
C ILE A 6 38.91 -32.21 15.33
N PHE A 7 37.71 -32.42 15.90
CA PHE A 7 36.71 -33.53 15.97
C PHE A 7 35.27 -32.98 15.70
N THR A 8 34.22 -33.68 15.22
CA THR A 8 33.75 -35.09 15.34
C THR A 8 33.04 -35.31 16.70
N ILE A 9 31.86 -35.94 16.87
CA ILE A 9 31.37 -37.30 16.48
C ILE A 9 29.88 -37.26 15.96
N ILE A 10 29.38 -38.41 15.52
CA ILE A 10 28.08 -38.80 14.90
C ILE A 10 26.95 -39.04 15.92
N LEU A 11 25.66 -38.94 15.52
CA LEU A 11 24.63 -39.91 15.93
C LEU A 11 23.56 -40.16 14.83
N ILE A 12 23.13 -41.42 14.67
CA ILE A 12 22.04 -41.87 13.80
C ILE A 12 21.10 -42.75 14.63
N SER A 13 19.78 -42.54 14.55
CA SER A 13 18.77 -43.54 14.90
C SER A 13 17.38 -43.19 14.36
N LEU A 14 16.79 -44.08 13.56
CA LEU A 14 15.34 -44.13 13.33
C LEU A 14 14.64 -44.61 14.60
N LEU A 15 13.38 -44.19 14.80
CA LEU A 15 12.38 -45.06 15.42
C LEU A 15 10.97 -44.70 14.90
N LEU A 16 10.27 -45.72 14.38
CA LEU A 16 8.87 -45.66 13.98
C LEU A 16 7.99 -46.13 15.15
N LEU A 17 6.84 -45.50 15.38
CA LEU A 17 5.71 -46.11 16.08
C LEU A 17 4.39 -45.71 15.41
N VAL A 18 3.52 -46.70 15.21
CA VAL A 18 2.15 -46.56 14.66
C VAL A 18 1.22 -47.50 15.41
N SER A 19 0.10 -46.97 15.91
CA SER A 19 -1.13 -47.65 16.40
C SER A 19 -2.20 -46.54 16.56
N CYS A 20 -3.50 -46.66 16.20
CA CYS A 20 -4.50 -47.74 16.30
C CYS A 20 -4.93 -48.01 17.76
N SER A 21 -6.20 -48.29 18.15
CA SER A 21 -7.55 -48.28 17.51
C SER A 21 -8.57 -48.81 18.57
N ASN A 22 -9.89 -48.55 18.65
CA ASN A 22 -10.85 -47.72 17.88
C ASN A 22 -12.20 -47.59 18.68
N ASP A 23 -13.12 -46.70 18.25
CA ASP A 23 -14.61 -46.81 18.42
C ASP A 23 -15.24 -46.79 19.85
N SER A 24 -16.54 -46.54 20.13
CA SER A 24 -17.77 -46.24 19.31
C SER A 24 -18.95 -45.65 20.16
N ASN A 25 -19.98 -45.09 19.48
CA ASN A 25 -21.44 -45.03 19.84
C ASN A 25 -21.89 -44.21 21.09
N GLU A 26 -23.16 -43.79 21.34
CA GLU A 26 -24.53 -43.76 20.71
C GLU A 26 -25.38 -42.73 21.55
N ASP A 27 -26.58 -42.19 21.27
CA ASP A 27 -27.38 -41.76 20.08
C ASP A 27 -28.67 -41.00 20.56
N THR A 28 -29.64 -40.66 19.69
CA THR A 28 -31.06 -40.25 19.92
C THR A 28 -31.37 -38.77 20.26
N SER A 29 -32.60 -38.22 20.07
CA SER A 29 -33.65 -38.39 19.03
C SER A 29 -34.77 -37.31 19.17
N GLY A 30 -35.64 -37.17 18.14
CA GLY A 30 -36.92 -36.41 18.18
C GLY A 30 -36.90 -35.10 17.36
N SER A 31 -37.72 -34.81 16.34
CA SER A 31 -39.13 -35.10 15.94
C SER A 31 -40.17 -34.07 16.40
N ASP A 32 -40.80 -33.35 15.46
CA ASP A 32 -42.25 -33.47 15.24
C ASP A 32 -42.68 -33.00 13.82
N LYS A 33 -43.99 -33.05 13.51
CA LYS A 33 -44.62 -32.83 12.20
C LYS A 33 -45.57 -31.62 12.21
N THR A 34 -45.79 -31.01 11.04
CA THR A 34 -47.07 -30.55 10.42
C THR A 34 -46.79 -29.44 9.39
N GLY A 35 -47.56 -29.25 8.31
CA GLY A 35 -48.60 -30.12 7.74
C GLY A 35 -49.98 -29.47 7.52
N VAL A 36 -50.10 -28.53 6.57
CA VAL A 36 -51.39 -28.06 6.00
C VAL A 36 -51.23 -27.93 4.48
N ASN A 37 -52.32 -28.16 3.73
CA ASN A 37 -52.38 -28.19 2.27
C ASN A 37 -53.77 -27.73 1.78
N GLU A 38 -53.83 -26.70 0.94
CA GLU A 38 -55.03 -26.32 0.15
C GLU A 38 -54.57 -25.96 -1.27
N GLN A 39 -54.95 -26.77 -2.27
CA GLN A 39 -56.18 -26.65 -3.08
C GLN A 39 -56.13 -25.46 -4.06
N THR A 40 -55.73 -25.67 -5.31
CA THR A 40 -56.55 -26.12 -6.46
C THR A 40 -57.69 -25.18 -6.86
N GLU A 41 -57.66 -24.73 -8.12
CA GLU A 41 -58.85 -24.82 -8.96
C GLU A 41 -58.47 -25.19 -10.40
N LYS A 42 -59.44 -25.72 -11.16
CA LYS A 42 -59.28 -26.15 -12.57
C LYS A 42 -60.20 -25.32 -13.45
N LYS A 43 -59.84 -25.18 -14.73
CA LYS A 43 -60.83 -25.26 -15.81
C LYS A 43 -60.21 -25.90 -17.05
N ASN A 44 -61.02 -26.73 -17.72
CA ASN A 44 -60.75 -27.16 -19.08
C ASN A 44 -61.13 -26.01 -20.03
N ASP A 45 -60.70 -26.10 -21.27
CA ASP A 45 -61.68 -26.47 -22.30
C ASP A 45 -61.04 -27.35 -23.37
N LYS A 46 -61.89 -27.99 -24.20
CA LYS A 46 -61.46 -28.90 -25.27
C LYS A 46 -61.87 -28.32 -26.61
N GLU A 47 -60.96 -28.33 -27.57
CA GLU A 47 -61.32 -28.48 -28.97
C GLU A 47 -60.33 -29.42 -29.67
N ALA A 48 -60.82 -30.19 -30.63
CA ALA A 48 -60.07 -31.29 -31.22
C ALA A 48 -60.09 -31.22 -32.75
N VAL A 49 -58.92 -31.11 -33.35
CA VAL A 49 -58.72 -31.32 -34.79
C VAL A 49 -57.75 -32.49 -34.95
N ASN A 50 -58.23 -33.54 -35.62
CA ASN A 50 -57.50 -34.80 -35.78
C ASN A 50 -56.91 -34.87 -37.19
N VAL A 51 -55.59 -34.71 -37.31
CA VAL A 51 -54.84 -34.97 -38.55
C VAL A 51 -53.85 -36.09 -38.28
N HIS A 52 -54.11 -37.25 -38.89
CA HIS A 52 -53.32 -38.46 -38.69
C HIS A 52 -52.07 -38.42 -39.58
N ASN A 53 -50.94 -38.01 -39.03
CA ASN A 53 -49.62 -38.27 -39.61
C ASN A 53 -48.85 -39.19 -38.66
N GLN A 54 -48.34 -40.30 -39.22
CA GLN A 54 -47.43 -41.18 -38.51
C GLN A 54 -46.05 -40.52 -38.50
N THR A 55 -45.49 -40.33 -37.32
CA THR A 55 -44.10 -39.90 -37.14
C THR A 55 -43.55 -40.60 -35.91
N GLU A 56 -42.26 -40.89 -35.92
CA GLU A 56 -41.65 -41.90 -35.05
C GLU A 56 -41.61 -41.48 -33.58
N LYS A 57 -41.60 -42.46 -32.67
CA LYS A 57 -41.37 -42.23 -31.24
C LYS A 57 -39.92 -41.83 -30.99
N GLY A 58 -39.61 -40.55 -31.20
CA GLY A 58 -38.42 -39.92 -30.64
C GLY A 58 -38.43 -39.99 -29.11
N SER A 59 -37.26 -40.17 -28.51
CA SER A 59 -37.13 -40.44 -27.07
C SER A 59 -37.33 -39.20 -26.20
N GLU A 60 -38.20 -39.30 -25.20
CA GLU A 60 -38.34 -38.28 -24.14
C GLU A 60 -37.18 -38.30 -23.13
N ASN A 61 -36.44 -39.42 -23.02
CA ASN A 61 -35.52 -39.71 -21.91
C ASN A 61 -34.26 -38.84 -21.89
N ASN A 62 -33.82 -38.34 -23.05
CA ASN A 62 -32.54 -37.64 -23.24
C ASN A 62 -32.67 -36.11 -23.39
N THR A 63 -33.88 -35.54 -23.35
CA THR A 63 -34.16 -34.11 -23.55
C THR A 63 -33.36 -33.17 -22.64
N PHE A 64 -32.95 -33.62 -21.45
CA PHE A 64 -32.09 -32.83 -20.56
C PHE A 64 -30.71 -32.50 -21.16
N LEU A 65 -30.24 -33.25 -22.16
CA LEU A 65 -28.97 -33.03 -22.85
C LEU A 65 -28.98 -31.77 -23.72
N GLU A 66 -30.14 -31.38 -24.26
CA GLU A 66 -30.34 -30.17 -25.08
C GLU A 66 -30.27 -28.88 -24.22
N THR A 67 -30.38 -29.00 -22.90
CA THR A 67 -30.34 -27.88 -21.95
C THR A 67 -28.96 -27.66 -21.32
N LEU A 68 -27.93 -28.33 -21.82
CA LEU A 68 -26.58 -28.24 -21.28
C LEU A 68 -25.86 -26.96 -21.75
N PRO A 69 -25.01 -26.36 -20.91
CA PRO A 69 -24.19 -25.24 -21.33
C PRO A 69 -23.16 -25.70 -22.39
N GLU A 70 -22.83 -24.80 -23.31
CA GLU A 70 -21.72 -25.01 -24.25
C GLU A 70 -20.40 -25.23 -23.51
N VAL A 71 -19.50 -26.00 -24.13
CA VAL A 71 -18.15 -26.19 -23.62
C VAL A 71 -17.33 -24.92 -23.90
N PRO A 72 -16.69 -24.30 -22.90
CA PRO A 72 -15.90 -23.10 -23.11
C PRO A 72 -14.78 -23.27 -24.14
N THR A 73 -14.51 -22.18 -24.86
CA THR A 73 -13.40 -22.05 -25.84
C THR A 73 -12.50 -20.85 -25.54
N ASP A 74 -12.70 -20.17 -24.41
CA ASP A 74 -11.93 -19.00 -24.00
C ASP A 74 -11.72 -18.93 -22.48
N THR A 75 -10.78 -18.07 -22.10
CA THR A 75 -10.32 -17.82 -20.73
C THR A 75 -11.46 -17.41 -19.78
N ALA A 76 -12.44 -16.64 -20.27
CA ALA A 76 -13.56 -16.18 -19.45
C ALA A 76 -14.58 -17.30 -19.20
N GLY A 77 -14.79 -18.20 -20.16
CA GLY A 77 -15.62 -19.38 -19.95
C GLY A 77 -14.97 -20.39 -19.00
N PHE A 78 -13.67 -20.69 -19.16
CA PHE A 78 -12.97 -21.66 -18.31
C PHE A 78 -12.91 -21.27 -16.83
N ILE A 79 -12.83 -19.97 -16.48
CA ILE A 79 -12.84 -19.50 -15.07
C ILE A 79 -14.24 -19.33 -14.45
N HIS A 80 -15.32 -19.58 -15.21
CA HIS A 80 -16.69 -19.53 -14.68
C HIS A 80 -17.44 -20.87 -14.87
N GLN A 81 -16.78 -21.89 -15.42
CA GLN A 81 -17.38 -23.22 -15.54
C GLN A 81 -17.51 -23.90 -14.18
N LYS A 82 -18.48 -24.80 -14.05
CA LYS A 82 -18.73 -25.52 -12.79
C LYS A 82 -17.91 -26.80 -12.72
N GLN A 83 -17.38 -27.09 -11.54
CA GLN A 83 -16.67 -28.35 -11.29
C GLN A 83 -17.58 -29.56 -11.52
N GLY A 84 -17.12 -30.50 -12.34
CA GLY A 84 -17.79 -31.74 -12.66
C GLY A 84 -17.70 -32.76 -11.53
N ARG A 85 -18.75 -33.61 -11.41
CA ARG A 85 -18.92 -34.59 -10.32
C ARG A 85 -17.72 -35.53 -10.11
N TYR A 86 -16.98 -35.82 -11.18
CA TYR A 86 -15.84 -36.73 -11.20
C TYR A 86 -14.50 -36.03 -11.48
N ALA A 87 -14.47 -34.70 -11.62
CA ALA A 87 -13.28 -33.94 -12.01
C ALA A 87 -12.06 -34.24 -11.12
N SER A 88 -12.20 -34.07 -9.80
CA SER A 88 -11.16 -34.39 -8.80
C SER A 88 -11.34 -35.80 -8.22
N LYS A 89 -11.49 -36.82 -9.09
CA LYS A 89 -11.52 -38.24 -8.73
C LYS A 89 -10.60 -39.03 -9.65
N ASP A 90 -9.98 -40.10 -9.15
CA ASP A 90 -9.21 -41.01 -9.98
C ASP A 90 -10.16 -41.92 -10.78
N LEU A 91 -10.30 -41.68 -12.08
CA LEU A 91 -11.12 -42.49 -12.99
C LEU A 91 -10.48 -43.84 -13.37
N LYS A 92 -9.27 -44.16 -12.88
CA LYS A 92 -8.66 -45.50 -12.98
C LYS A 92 -9.01 -46.39 -11.79
N ASN A 93 -9.68 -45.86 -10.77
CA ASN A 93 -10.10 -46.62 -9.61
C ASN A 93 -11.44 -47.33 -9.85
N ASP A 94 -11.47 -48.66 -9.74
CA ASP A 94 -12.67 -49.51 -9.83
C ASP A 94 -13.95 -48.92 -9.21
N LYS A 95 -13.85 -48.35 -8.01
CA LYS A 95 -15.01 -47.86 -7.24
C LYS A 95 -15.49 -46.48 -7.73
N VAL A 96 -14.67 -45.75 -8.47
CA VAL A 96 -15.03 -44.53 -9.18
C VAL A 96 -15.55 -44.89 -10.57
N GLU A 97 -14.85 -45.74 -11.30
CA GLU A 97 -15.23 -46.20 -12.64
C GLU A 97 -16.64 -46.85 -12.65
N LYS A 98 -16.94 -47.74 -11.69
CA LYS A 98 -18.28 -48.34 -11.54
C LYS A 98 -19.38 -47.30 -11.23
N LYS A 99 -19.04 -46.11 -10.74
CA LYS A 99 -20.00 -44.98 -10.58
C LYS A 99 -20.14 -44.17 -11.87
N VAL A 100 -19.05 -43.95 -12.60
CA VAL A 100 -19.08 -43.34 -13.94
C VAL A 100 -19.90 -44.19 -14.90
N ILE A 101 -19.66 -45.51 -14.96
CA ILE A 101 -20.49 -46.48 -15.70
C ILE A 101 -21.98 -46.35 -15.34
N LYS A 102 -22.31 -46.30 -14.04
CA LYS A 102 -23.71 -46.17 -13.57
C LYS A 102 -24.32 -44.82 -13.95
N GLU A 103 -23.55 -43.75 -14.05
CA GLU A 103 -24.01 -42.45 -14.53
C GLU A 103 -24.25 -42.46 -16.05
N LEU A 104 -23.30 -43.02 -16.81
CA LEU A 104 -23.38 -43.09 -18.27
C LEU A 104 -24.51 -44.01 -18.75
N LYS A 105 -24.78 -45.12 -18.06
CA LYS A 105 -25.94 -46.02 -18.32
C LYS A 105 -27.33 -45.40 -18.03
N ARG A 106 -27.39 -44.10 -17.75
CA ARG A 106 -28.63 -43.30 -17.75
C ARG A 106 -28.93 -42.70 -19.13
N LEU A 107 -27.93 -42.65 -20.02
CA LEU A 107 -28.05 -42.27 -21.41
C LEU A 107 -28.52 -43.49 -22.21
N GLU A 108 -29.38 -43.27 -23.18
CA GLU A 108 -29.64 -44.26 -24.24
C GLU A 108 -28.43 -44.36 -25.19
N PRO A 109 -28.22 -45.47 -25.91
CA PRO A 109 -27.18 -45.56 -26.93
C PRO A 109 -27.40 -44.54 -28.05
N LEU A 110 -26.34 -43.82 -28.43
CA LEU A 110 -26.38 -42.81 -29.48
C LEU A 110 -26.60 -43.47 -30.86
N SER A 111 -27.56 -42.97 -31.62
CA SER A 111 -27.86 -43.49 -32.97
C SER A 111 -26.60 -43.50 -33.84
N LYS A 112 -26.39 -44.56 -34.63
CA LYS A 112 -25.23 -44.65 -35.55
C LYS A 112 -25.21 -43.50 -36.57
N ASN A 113 -26.38 -42.99 -36.92
CA ASN A 113 -26.57 -41.87 -37.85
C ASN A 113 -26.89 -40.56 -37.11
N ALA A 114 -26.44 -40.39 -35.86
CA ALA A 114 -26.68 -39.19 -35.07
C ALA A 114 -26.11 -37.92 -35.73
N SER A 115 -26.79 -36.79 -35.54
CA SER A 115 -26.31 -35.49 -36.01
C SER A 115 -25.11 -34.99 -35.20
N ASP A 116 -24.34 -34.05 -35.76
CA ASP A 116 -23.24 -33.39 -35.03
C ASP A 116 -23.73 -32.68 -33.76
N GLU A 117 -24.98 -32.21 -33.74
CA GLU A 117 -25.67 -31.64 -32.58
C GLU A 117 -25.92 -32.69 -31.50
N GLN A 118 -26.50 -33.85 -31.85
CA GLN A 118 -26.70 -34.96 -30.91
C GLN A 118 -25.36 -35.45 -30.34
N LEU A 119 -24.33 -35.54 -31.17
CA LEU A 119 -22.95 -35.87 -30.75
C LEU A 119 -22.37 -34.78 -29.82
N ASN A 120 -22.68 -33.50 -30.08
CA ASN A 120 -22.24 -32.39 -29.25
C ASN A 120 -22.93 -32.36 -27.88
N ASN A 121 -24.21 -32.72 -27.80
CA ASN A 121 -24.95 -32.78 -26.54
C ASN A 121 -24.42 -33.90 -25.62
N TYR A 122 -23.99 -35.03 -26.20
CA TYR A 122 -23.24 -36.07 -25.47
C TYR A 122 -21.86 -35.57 -25.03
N PHE A 123 -21.14 -34.84 -25.89
CA PHE A 123 -19.85 -34.23 -25.54
C PHE A 123 -19.97 -33.24 -24.37
N GLN A 124 -20.94 -32.33 -24.39
CA GLN A 124 -21.24 -31.39 -23.29
C GLN A 124 -21.54 -32.14 -21.99
N TYR A 125 -22.26 -33.26 -22.05
CA TYR A 125 -22.53 -34.08 -20.87
C TYR A 125 -21.26 -34.72 -20.31
N PHE A 126 -20.45 -35.35 -21.16
CA PHE A 126 -19.16 -35.93 -20.76
C PHE A 126 -18.21 -34.87 -20.19
N TYR A 127 -18.17 -33.68 -20.78
CA TYR A 127 -17.41 -32.54 -20.29
C TYR A 127 -17.86 -32.12 -18.88
N LYS A 128 -19.16 -31.89 -18.70
CA LYS A 128 -19.80 -31.52 -17.42
C LYS A 128 -19.59 -32.55 -16.29
N LEU A 129 -19.28 -33.82 -16.62
CA LEU A 129 -18.94 -34.82 -15.61
C LEU A 129 -17.52 -34.64 -15.04
N VAL A 130 -16.59 -34.02 -15.79
CA VAL A 130 -15.14 -34.00 -15.48
C VAL A 130 -14.48 -32.62 -15.51
N SER A 131 -15.21 -31.56 -15.85
CA SER A 131 -14.72 -30.19 -15.91
C SER A 131 -14.08 -29.74 -14.58
N HIS A 132 -12.87 -29.18 -14.62
CA HIS A 132 -12.25 -28.63 -13.40
C HIS A 132 -12.67 -27.18 -13.15
N ASP A 133 -12.57 -26.73 -11.90
CA ASP A 133 -12.64 -25.32 -11.55
C ASP A 133 -11.24 -24.72 -11.72
N PHE A 134 -11.09 -23.74 -12.62
CA PHE A 134 -9.78 -23.15 -12.96
C PHE A 134 -9.51 -21.89 -12.14
N PRO A 135 -8.32 -21.74 -11.52
CA PRO A 135 -8.04 -20.62 -10.63
C PRO A 135 -8.07 -19.30 -11.40
N ASN A 136 -8.66 -18.27 -10.80
CA ASN A 136 -8.92 -17.00 -11.46
C ASN A 136 -7.68 -16.07 -11.40
N PRO A 137 -7.12 -15.62 -12.54
CA PRO A 137 -5.92 -14.76 -12.54
C PRO A 137 -6.16 -13.41 -11.85
N LYS A 138 -7.41 -12.96 -11.71
CA LYS A 138 -7.76 -11.73 -10.99
C LYS A 138 -7.39 -11.78 -9.50
N ASP A 139 -7.24 -12.96 -8.90
CA ASP A 139 -6.88 -13.07 -7.49
C ASP A 139 -5.37 -12.85 -7.25
N LEU A 140 -4.52 -13.17 -8.22
CA LEU A 140 -3.12 -12.69 -8.23
C LEU A 140 -3.06 -11.18 -8.38
N ILE A 141 -3.85 -10.60 -9.30
CA ILE A 141 -3.90 -9.14 -9.48
C ILE A 141 -4.34 -8.44 -8.19
N LYS A 142 -5.35 -8.97 -7.47
CA LYS A 142 -5.74 -8.47 -6.14
C LYS A 142 -4.64 -8.63 -5.10
N LYS A 143 -3.95 -9.77 -5.05
CA LYS A 143 -2.81 -10.03 -4.15
C LYS A 143 -1.72 -8.97 -4.34
N TRP A 144 -1.30 -8.75 -5.59
CA TRP A 144 -0.28 -7.77 -5.93
C TRP A 144 -0.75 -6.33 -5.68
N GLN A 145 -2.03 -6.01 -5.84
CA GLN A 145 -2.56 -4.71 -5.46
C GLN A 145 -2.53 -4.52 -3.94
N PHE A 146 -3.06 -5.46 -3.16
CA PHE A 146 -3.12 -5.36 -1.69
C PHE A 146 -1.73 -5.17 -1.07
N LEU A 147 -0.75 -5.98 -1.47
CA LEU A 147 0.62 -5.93 -0.94
C LEU A 147 1.42 -4.67 -1.35
N ASN A 148 0.96 -3.88 -2.33
CA ASN A 148 1.71 -2.74 -2.87
C ASN A 148 1.02 -1.37 -2.70
N PHE A 149 -0.17 -1.31 -2.09
CA PHE A 149 -0.86 -0.05 -1.82
C PHE A 149 -0.71 0.44 -0.38
N ASP A 150 -0.50 -0.46 0.59
CA ASP A 150 -0.24 -0.10 1.99
C ASP A 150 1.26 -0.25 2.36
N ASN A 151 1.79 0.85 2.90
CA ASN A 151 2.99 0.93 3.74
C ASN A 151 4.40 0.62 3.14
N PRO A 152 4.95 1.48 2.26
CA PRO A 152 6.33 1.92 2.41
C PRO A 152 6.37 2.95 3.56
N GLU A 153 6.91 2.53 4.72
CA GLU A 153 6.84 3.28 5.98
C GLU A 153 7.23 4.76 5.82
N LEU A 154 6.57 5.61 6.59
CA LEU A 154 6.84 7.04 6.58
C LEU A 154 8.02 7.33 7.51
N PRO A 155 9.10 8.03 7.04
CA PRO A 155 9.88 8.83 7.97
C PRO A 155 8.93 9.81 8.69
N ASP A 156 9.23 10.10 9.96
CA ASP A 156 8.30 10.73 10.90
C ASP A 156 7.50 11.90 10.26
N SER A 157 6.21 11.94 10.59
CA SER A 157 5.29 13.05 10.32
C SER A 157 5.87 14.47 10.50
N ARG A 158 6.84 14.65 11.41
CA ARG A 158 7.61 15.89 11.65
C ARG A 158 8.45 16.35 10.45
N PHE A 159 8.76 15.46 9.50
CA PHE A 159 9.72 15.69 8.41
C PHE A 159 9.08 15.91 7.02
N GLN A 160 7.82 16.34 6.97
CA GLN A 160 7.08 16.59 5.72
C GLN A 160 7.28 18.02 5.19
N PHE A 161 8.52 18.35 4.83
CA PHE A 161 8.88 19.65 4.25
C PHE A 161 8.61 19.72 2.73
N LYS A 162 8.74 20.94 2.21
CA LYS A 162 8.46 21.39 0.84
C LYS A 162 9.60 22.30 0.37
N GLN A 163 9.87 22.39 -0.92
CA GLN A 163 9.18 23.46 -1.65
C GLN A 163 10.01 24.75 -1.56
N ASN A 164 9.33 25.89 -1.63
CA ASN A 164 9.95 27.18 -1.34
C ASN A 164 10.23 27.29 0.17
N TYR A 165 11.49 27.34 0.58
CA TYR A 165 11.89 27.54 1.98
C TYR A 165 11.93 29.03 2.32
N ASN A 166 11.15 29.47 3.31
CA ASN A 166 11.21 30.82 3.86
C ASN A 166 11.54 30.73 5.36
N ILE A 167 12.72 31.20 5.73
CA ILE A 167 13.31 31.04 7.06
C ILE A 167 13.39 32.43 7.72
N GLU A 168 12.64 32.66 8.78
CA GLU A 168 12.75 33.89 9.58
C GLU A 168 13.46 33.59 10.90
N ILE A 169 14.66 34.15 11.05
CA ILE A 169 15.35 34.19 12.33
C ILE A 169 14.80 35.38 13.11
N ILE A 170 14.31 35.12 14.32
CA ILE A 170 13.89 36.15 15.27
C ILE A 170 14.92 36.14 16.41
N LEU A 171 15.79 37.15 16.42
CA LEU A 171 16.88 37.29 17.38
C LEU A 171 16.49 38.21 18.54
N ASP A 172 16.64 37.69 19.76
CA ASP A 172 16.64 38.47 20.99
C ASP A 172 17.90 39.32 21.13
N SER A 173 17.73 40.62 21.34
CA SER A 173 18.79 41.59 21.68
C SER A 173 18.42 42.38 22.94
N SER A 174 17.62 41.80 23.83
CA SER A 174 17.37 42.30 25.18
C SER A 174 18.64 42.22 26.06
N GLY A 175 18.67 42.95 27.17
CA GLY A 175 19.89 43.13 27.97
C GLY A 175 20.52 41.85 28.54
N SER A 176 19.73 40.79 28.72
CA SER A 176 20.21 39.48 29.19
C SER A 176 21.19 38.80 28.23
N MET A 177 21.06 39.04 26.92
CA MET A 177 21.95 38.47 25.90
C MET A 177 23.39 39.03 25.93
N ALA A 178 23.69 40.02 26.78
CA ALA A 178 25.06 40.46 27.12
C ALA A 178 25.75 39.57 28.18
N ALA A 179 25.03 38.65 28.82
CA ALA A 179 25.61 37.73 29.79
C ALA A 179 26.65 36.80 29.12
N ILE A 180 27.69 36.42 29.87
CA ILE A 180 28.81 35.62 29.37
C ILE A 180 28.52 34.11 29.54
N SER A 181 28.72 33.34 28.46
CA SER A 181 28.77 31.87 28.46
C SER A 181 29.99 31.40 27.66
N GLY A 182 30.71 30.39 28.14
CA GLY A 182 31.85 29.80 27.42
C GLY A 182 32.98 30.78 27.06
N GLY A 183 33.07 31.95 27.71
CA GLY A 183 34.05 32.99 27.40
C GLY A 183 33.62 34.02 26.34
N LYS A 184 32.42 33.93 25.78
CA LYS A 184 31.79 34.92 24.88
C LYS A 184 30.46 35.40 25.46
N THR A 185 29.87 36.47 24.93
CA THR A 185 28.47 36.82 25.24
C THR A 185 27.48 35.85 24.57
N ARG A 186 26.28 35.69 25.13
CA ARG A 186 25.18 34.92 24.50
C ARG A 186 24.87 35.45 23.09
N MET A 187 24.95 36.78 22.89
CA MET A 187 24.82 37.42 21.58
C MET A 187 25.90 37.02 20.58
N GLU A 188 27.17 36.95 20.99
CA GLU A 188 28.26 36.49 20.10
C GLU A 188 28.06 35.03 19.68
N LEU A 189 27.74 34.14 20.63
CA LEU A 189 27.43 32.74 20.34
C LEU A 189 26.24 32.63 19.37
N ALA A 190 25.13 33.29 19.66
CA ALA A 190 23.96 33.33 18.77
C ALA A 190 24.31 33.80 17.35
N ASN A 191 25.16 34.84 17.22
CA ASN A 191 25.57 35.37 15.93
C ASN A 191 26.48 34.41 15.16
N GLU A 192 27.41 33.71 15.82
CA GLU A 192 28.24 32.68 15.20
C GLU A 192 27.41 31.47 14.73
N SER A 193 26.50 30.98 15.58
CA SER A 193 25.61 29.86 15.25
C SER A 193 24.66 30.19 14.10
N ILE A 194 24.03 31.38 14.10
CA ILE A 194 23.20 31.86 12.97
C ILE A 194 24.03 31.91 11.67
N ASN A 195 25.27 32.40 11.74
CA ASN A 195 26.15 32.44 10.57
C ASN A 195 26.54 31.07 10.04
N LYS A 196 26.71 30.07 10.93
CA LYS A 196 27.07 28.71 10.57
C LYS A 196 25.89 28.00 9.90
N PHE A 197 24.71 28.01 10.54
CA PHE A 197 23.44 27.52 9.97
C PHE A 197 23.20 28.02 8.55
N LEU A 198 23.24 29.33 8.35
CA LEU A 198 22.93 29.92 7.05
C LEU A 198 23.99 29.62 5.98
N SER A 199 25.18 29.09 6.31
CA SER A 199 26.11 28.56 5.29
C SER A 199 25.64 27.23 4.71
N ASN A 200 24.82 26.47 5.44
CA ASN A 200 24.35 25.14 5.08
C ASN A 200 22.91 25.17 4.51
N VAL A 201 22.21 26.30 4.62
CA VAL A 201 20.88 26.52 4.05
C VAL A 201 20.92 26.50 2.51
N PRO A 202 19.99 25.80 1.81
CA PRO A 202 19.97 25.73 0.34
C PRO A 202 19.90 27.10 -0.35
N GLU A 203 20.62 27.27 -1.46
CA GLU A 203 20.76 28.55 -2.19
C GLU A 203 19.42 29.21 -2.58
N LYS A 204 18.36 28.42 -2.76
CA LYS A 204 17.01 28.87 -3.12
C LYS A 204 16.20 29.42 -1.94
N ALA A 205 16.63 29.22 -0.69
CA ALA A 205 15.86 29.63 0.48
C ALA A 205 15.82 31.15 0.64
N ASN A 206 14.62 31.69 0.85
CA ASN A 206 14.45 33.07 1.30
C ASN A 206 14.75 33.12 2.80
N VAL A 207 15.71 33.95 3.19
CA VAL A 207 16.04 34.17 4.60
C VAL A 207 15.56 35.56 5.02
N SER A 208 15.09 35.69 6.25
CA SER A 208 14.78 36.97 6.89
C SER A 208 15.37 37.02 8.31
N LEU A 209 15.76 38.21 8.74
CA LEU A 209 16.18 38.50 10.12
C LEU A 209 15.26 39.55 10.71
N ARG A 210 14.66 39.23 11.85
CA ARG A 210 13.96 40.15 12.74
C ARG A 210 14.71 40.25 14.05
N VAL A 211 14.86 41.47 14.58
CA VAL A 211 15.52 41.73 15.86
C VAL A 211 14.56 42.50 16.76
N TYR A 212 14.61 42.22 18.06
CA TYR A 212 13.90 42.97 19.08
C TYR A 212 14.78 43.25 20.30
N GLY A 213 14.39 44.22 21.13
CA GLY A 213 15.09 44.52 22.40
C GLY A 213 16.38 45.33 22.23
N HIS A 214 16.85 45.58 21.02
CA HIS A 214 18.05 46.36 20.68
C HIS A 214 17.96 47.87 20.97
N LYS A 215 16.91 48.34 21.66
CA LYS A 215 16.71 49.75 22.05
C LYS A 215 16.27 49.86 23.50
N GLY A 216 16.62 50.98 24.13
CA GLY A 216 16.47 51.19 25.56
C GLY A 216 17.75 50.85 26.34
N THR A 217 17.59 50.62 27.64
CA THR A 217 18.64 50.29 28.62
C THR A 217 18.23 49.17 29.58
N GLY A 218 17.01 48.62 29.42
CA GLY A 218 16.43 47.63 30.32
C GLY A 218 15.75 48.27 31.54
N ALA A 219 15.71 49.60 31.62
CA ALA A 219 14.98 50.31 32.66
C ALA A 219 13.47 50.35 32.36
N GLU A 220 12.63 50.34 33.41
CA GLU A 220 11.18 50.44 33.27
C GLU A 220 10.74 51.73 32.54
N SER A 221 11.55 52.79 32.63
CA SER A 221 11.36 54.08 31.96
C SER A 221 11.49 54.03 30.43
N ASP A 222 12.27 53.10 29.87
CA ASP A 222 12.41 52.92 28.41
C ASP A 222 11.58 51.75 27.85
N LYS A 223 10.93 50.97 28.71
CA LYS A 223 10.17 49.76 28.37
C LYS A 223 9.19 49.94 27.24
N ASN A 224 8.39 51.01 27.22
CA ASN A 224 7.45 51.29 26.13
C ASN A 224 8.14 51.50 24.76
N MET A 225 9.33 52.11 24.76
CA MET A 225 10.16 52.27 23.56
C MET A 225 10.74 50.91 23.13
N SER A 226 11.30 50.17 24.08
CA SER A 226 11.96 48.88 23.84
C SER A 226 10.98 47.79 23.37
N CYS A 227 9.83 47.68 24.01
CA CYS A 227 8.75 46.75 23.65
C CYS A 227 8.09 47.07 22.29
N SER A 228 8.25 48.30 21.79
CA SER A 228 7.82 48.73 20.46
C SER A 228 8.93 48.56 19.40
N ALA A 229 10.18 48.39 19.82
CA ALA A 229 11.36 48.28 18.95
C ALA A 229 11.54 46.84 18.45
N ILE A 230 10.81 46.51 17.40
CA ILE A 230 10.94 45.26 16.65
C ILE A 230 11.15 45.62 15.17
N GLU A 231 12.24 45.15 14.57
CA GLU A 231 12.64 45.54 13.21
C GLU A 231 12.95 44.31 12.36
N GLN A 232 12.44 44.29 11.11
CA GLN A 232 12.81 43.28 10.11
C GLN A 232 14.01 43.84 9.31
N VAL A 233 15.21 43.49 9.76
CA VAL A 233 16.49 44.12 9.36
C VAL A 233 17.13 43.47 8.13
N TYR A 234 16.67 42.26 7.78
CA TYR A 234 16.85 41.61 6.49
C TYR A 234 15.48 41.06 6.08
N GLY A 235 14.86 41.60 5.03
CA GLY A 235 13.59 41.09 4.50
C GLY A 235 13.76 39.75 3.79
N PHE A 236 12.67 38.98 3.63
CA PHE A 236 12.70 37.69 2.92
C PHE A 236 13.29 37.85 1.51
N ALA A 237 14.48 37.29 1.30
CA ALA A 237 15.19 37.28 0.03
C ALA A 237 16.20 36.12 0.03
N PRO A 238 16.66 35.64 -1.15
CA PRO A 238 17.71 34.63 -1.24
C PRO A 238 18.91 34.97 -0.37
N TYR A 239 19.49 33.96 0.28
CA TYR A 239 20.54 34.19 1.27
C TYR A 239 21.78 34.86 0.65
N ASN A 240 22.18 36.01 1.21
CA ASN A 240 23.40 36.70 0.83
C ASN A 240 24.28 36.92 2.06
N LYS A 241 25.21 35.99 2.29
CA LYS A 241 26.12 35.96 3.47
C LYS A 241 26.68 37.33 3.85
N LYS A 242 27.23 38.09 2.90
CA LYS A 242 27.80 39.44 3.16
C LYS A 242 26.75 40.47 3.60
N LYS A 243 25.57 40.52 2.96
CA LYS A 243 24.49 41.42 3.37
C LYS A 243 23.86 41.01 4.70
N PHE A 244 23.69 39.71 4.93
CA PHE A 244 23.10 39.17 6.15
C PHE A 244 24.02 39.40 7.36
N GLN A 245 25.31 39.10 7.25
CA GLN A 245 26.32 39.41 8.28
C GLN A 245 26.34 40.90 8.64
N LYS A 246 26.26 41.78 7.64
CA LYS A 246 26.17 43.23 7.86
C LYS A 246 24.81 43.68 8.42
N ALA A 247 23.77 42.84 8.40
CA ALA A 247 22.52 43.11 9.11
C ALA A 247 22.61 42.62 10.57
N LEU A 248 23.09 41.39 10.78
CA LEU A 248 23.21 40.72 12.08
C LEU A 248 24.13 41.48 13.05
N ASN A 249 25.34 41.83 12.62
CA ASN A 249 26.40 42.41 13.47
C ASN A 249 26.20 43.91 13.77
N LYS A 250 24.95 44.39 13.86
CA LYS A 250 24.59 45.80 14.13
C LYS A 250 24.01 46.06 15.52
N PHE A 251 23.65 45.00 16.26
CA PHE A 251 22.80 45.10 17.43
C PHE A 251 23.56 44.74 18.70
N GLU A 252 23.37 45.57 19.72
CA GLU A 252 23.96 45.40 21.04
C GLU A 252 22.85 45.01 22.03
N PRO A 253 23.07 44.04 22.95
CA PRO A 253 22.05 43.61 23.91
C PRO A 253 21.75 44.71 24.93
N LYS A 254 20.51 45.24 24.96
CA LYS A 254 20.21 46.45 25.77
C LYS A 254 18.84 46.54 26.44
N GLY A 255 17.78 45.99 25.84
CA GLY A 255 16.41 46.33 26.21
C GLY A 255 15.58 45.19 26.76
N TRP A 256 14.29 45.21 26.44
CA TRP A 256 13.24 44.30 26.90
C TRP A 256 12.83 43.27 25.83
N THR A 257 11.97 42.31 26.18
CA THR A 257 11.79 41.02 25.46
C THR A 257 10.37 40.86 24.88
N PRO A 258 9.98 41.54 23.77
CA PRO A 258 8.64 41.50 23.19
C PRO A 258 8.35 40.31 22.25
N ILE A 259 8.72 39.09 22.63
CA ILE A 259 8.49 37.83 21.87
C ILE A 259 7.07 37.74 21.27
N ALA A 260 6.04 37.97 22.09
CA ALA A 260 4.64 37.86 21.68
C ALA A 260 4.21 38.89 20.60
N SER A 261 4.93 40.01 20.49
CA SER A 261 4.74 41.02 19.45
C SER A 261 5.63 40.75 18.24
N ALA A 262 6.86 40.26 18.43
CA ALA A 262 7.75 39.86 17.35
C ALA A 262 7.15 38.74 16.50
N LEU A 263 6.57 37.71 17.15
CA LEU A 263 5.85 36.64 16.47
C LEU A 263 4.60 37.12 15.71
N LYS A 264 3.84 38.10 16.24
CA LYS A 264 2.71 38.70 15.50
C LYS A 264 3.18 39.44 14.24
N GLN A 265 4.35 40.10 14.29
CA GLN A 265 4.91 40.75 13.11
C GLN A 265 5.45 39.73 12.09
N SER A 266 6.14 38.68 12.55
CA SER A 266 6.56 37.55 11.70
C SER A 266 5.37 36.94 10.96
N MET A 267 4.27 36.64 11.66
CA MET A 267 3.02 36.14 11.06
C MET A 267 2.43 37.08 9.99
N LYS A 268 2.62 38.39 10.13
CA LYS A 268 2.23 39.38 9.12
C LYS A 268 3.18 39.37 7.91
N SER A 269 4.49 39.36 8.13
CA SER A 269 5.51 39.29 7.07
C SER A 269 5.49 37.97 6.31
N MET A 270 5.10 36.86 6.95
CA MET A 270 4.97 35.55 6.33
C MET A 270 3.67 35.33 5.54
N LYS A 271 2.69 36.27 5.60
CA LYS A 271 1.33 36.05 5.07
C LYS A 271 1.29 35.59 3.60
N GLU A 272 2.25 36.05 2.80
CA GLU A 272 2.36 35.81 1.35
C GLU A 272 2.91 34.40 1.03
N PHE A 273 3.65 33.78 1.96
CA PHE A 273 4.20 32.44 1.80
C PHE A 273 3.18 31.39 2.27
N ASP A 274 2.24 31.02 1.41
CA ASP A 274 1.19 30.07 1.77
C ASP A 274 1.73 28.66 2.10
N SER A 275 1.13 28.00 3.10
CA SER A 275 1.49 26.66 3.56
C SER A 275 1.12 25.52 2.60
N LYS A 276 0.56 25.79 1.41
CA LYS A 276 0.41 24.77 0.35
C LYS A 276 1.71 24.66 -0.45
N ASN A 277 2.30 25.80 -0.82
CA ASN A 277 3.45 25.89 -1.72
C ASN A 277 4.81 26.15 -1.02
N ASN A 278 4.80 26.54 0.26
CA ASN A 278 5.99 26.96 1.01
C ASN A 278 6.22 26.08 2.25
N THR A 279 7.50 25.87 2.57
CA THR A 279 7.97 25.58 3.94
C THR A 279 8.28 26.90 4.60
N ASN A 280 7.66 27.17 5.75
CA ASN A 280 7.96 28.36 6.53
C ASN A 280 8.55 27.91 7.87
N LEU A 281 9.73 28.42 8.21
CA LEU A 281 10.41 28.13 9.46
C LEU A 281 10.63 29.43 10.21
N ILE A 282 10.31 29.44 11.50
CA ILE A 282 10.73 30.49 12.43
C ILE A 282 11.78 29.88 13.35
N TYR A 283 12.97 30.49 13.40
CA TYR A 283 13.98 30.18 14.41
C TYR A 283 14.02 31.32 15.41
N LEU A 284 13.40 31.13 16.58
CA LEU A 284 13.46 32.09 17.68
C LEU A 284 14.71 31.80 18.52
N VAL A 285 15.62 32.76 18.59
CA VAL A 285 16.77 32.74 19.49
C VAL A 285 16.47 33.67 20.66
N SER A 286 16.48 33.18 21.90
CA SER A 286 16.21 33.97 23.12
C SER A 286 16.78 33.31 24.37
N ASP A 287 17.01 34.10 25.42
CA ASP A 287 17.49 33.61 26.72
C ASP A 287 16.50 33.82 27.88
N GLY A 288 15.26 34.27 27.59
CA GLY A 288 14.31 34.70 28.63
C GLY A 288 12.83 34.52 28.32
N VAL A 289 12.00 34.93 29.30
CA VAL A 289 10.54 35.03 29.16
C VAL A 289 10.12 36.33 28.47
N GLY A 290 8.94 36.35 27.86
CA GLY A 290 8.35 37.57 27.31
C GLY A 290 8.04 38.61 28.40
N THR A 291 8.81 39.70 28.46
CA THR A 291 8.72 40.74 29.52
C THR A 291 7.86 41.96 29.15
N CYS A 292 7.46 42.09 27.88
CA CYS A 292 6.63 43.17 27.35
C CYS A 292 5.12 42.89 27.32
N GLY A 293 4.67 41.85 28.03
CA GLY A 293 3.27 41.43 28.04
C GLY A 293 2.81 40.73 26.76
N GLY A 294 1.52 40.37 26.74
CA GLY A 294 0.98 39.39 25.80
C GLY A 294 1.31 37.95 26.20
N ASP A 295 0.83 37.00 25.42
CA ASP A 295 1.03 35.56 25.63
C ASP A 295 1.68 34.96 24.36
N PRO A 296 2.98 34.61 24.40
CA PRO A 296 3.68 34.10 23.23
C PRO A 296 3.28 32.66 22.88
N VAL A 297 2.85 31.85 23.86
CA VAL A 297 2.32 30.48 23.62
C VAL A 297 1.00 30.56 22.85
N LYS A 298 0.12 31.50 23.21
CA LYS A 298 -1.14 31.74 22.49
C LYS A 298 -0.92 32.29 21.08
N VAL A 299 0.12 33.10 20.87
CA VAL A 299 0.53 33.54 19.53
C VAL A 299 1.10 32.35 18.74
N ALA A 300 2.01 31.56 19.30
CA ALA A 300 2.53 30.33 18.69
C ALA A 300 1.39 29.40 18.22
N LYS A 301 0.43 29.08 19.11
CA LYS A 301 -0.74 28.25 18.79
C LYS A 301 -1.61 28.81 17.65
N SER A 302 -1.61 30.13 17.43
CA SER A 302 -2.38 30.75 16.35
C SER A 302 -1.74 30.62 14.95
N PHE A 303 -0.43 30.33 14.84
CA PHE A 303 0.20 30.07 13.53
C PHE A 303 -0.37 28.84 12.83
N SER A 304 -0.82 27.82 13.57
CA SER A 304 -1.55 26.65 13.03
C SER A 304 -2.77 27.02 12.17
N LYS A 305 -3.38 28.18 12.45
CA LYS A 305 -4.54 28.77 11.76
C LYS A 305 -4.17 29.86 10.75
N SER A 306 -2.90 30.23 10.65
CA SER A 306 -2.42 31.21 9.67
C SER A 306 -2.35 30.59 8.26
N ASN A 307 -2.22 31.44 7.23
CA ASN A 307 -1.98 30.96 5.86
C ASN A 307 -0.63 30.24 5.74
N ALA A 308 0.39 30.74 6.44
CA ALA A 308 1.78 30.30 6.32
C ALA A 308 2.12 29.06 7.15
N LYS A 309 1.42 28.82 8.26
CA LYS A 309 1.64 27.70 9.19
C LYS A 309 3.12 27.36 9.45
N PRO A 310 3.97 28.34 9.81
CA PRO A 310 5.37 28.07 10.10
C PRO A 310 5.52 27.13 11.30
N ILE A 311 6.53 26.29 11.20
CA ILE A 311 7.07 25.53 12.32
C ILE A 311 8.03 26.45 13.08
N ILE A 312 7.87 26.56 14.39
CA ILE A 312 8.63 27.47 15.25
C ILE A 312 9.64 26.63 16.04
N ASN A 313 10.87 26.59 15.54
CA ASN A 313 12.00 26.04 16.26
C ASN A 313 12.59 27.10 17.19
N ILE A 314 13.02 26.71 18.39
CA ILE A 314 13.36 27.64 19.45
C ILE A 314 14.66 27.24 20.14
N ILE A 315 15.57 28.21 20.20
CA ILE A 315 16.94 28.07 20.68
C ILE A 315 17.03 28.87 21.98
N GLY A 316 17.03 28.16 23.11
CA GLY A 316 17.13 28.73 24.45
C GLY A 316 18.58 28.81 24.93
N PHE A 317 19.10 30.02 25.17
CA PHE A 317 20.44 30.20 25.74
C PHE A 317 20.38 30.33 27.27
N GLN A 318 20.86 29.33 28.01
CA GLN A 318 20.94 29.35 29.49
C GLN A 318 19.66 29.87 30.20
N THR A 319 18.51 29.37 29.74
CA THR A 319 17.17 29.80 30.18
C THR A 319 16.86 29.30 31.59
N ASP A 320 16.15 30.11 32.39
CA ASP A 320 15.59 29.62 33.66
C ASP A 320 14.43 28.62 33.41
N ALA A 321 14.06 27.83 34.42
CA ALA A 321 13.03 26.79 34.29
C ALA A 321 11.61 27.32 33.93
N LYS A 322 11.36 28.62 34.07
CA LYS A 322 10.11 29.29 33.65
C LYS A 322 10.22 29.79 32.20
N ALA A 323 11.39 30.25 31.76
CA ALA A 323 11.70 30.56 30.38
C ALA A 323 11.67 29.29 29.51
N GLN A 324 12.41 28.24 29.90
CA GLN A 324 12.40 26.92 29.26
C GLN A 324 10.96 26.43 29.03
N LYS A 325 10.14 26.37 30.10
CA LYS A 325 8.74 25.91 30.05
C LYS A 325 7.77 26.83 29.29
N GLN A 326 8.15 28.08 29.01
CA GLN A 326 7.42 28.96 28.10
C GLN A 326 7.79 28.67 26.65
N LEU A 327 9.10 28.56 26.36
CA LEU A 327 9.67 28.37 25.04
C LEU A 327 9.34 26.98 24.47
N GLU A 328 9.51 25.92 25.27
CA GLU A 328 9.09 24.54 24.95
C GLU A 328 7.63 24.50 24.45
N LYS A 329 6.71 25.11 25.20
CA LYS A 329 5.28 25.21 24.85
C LYS A 329 4.96 26.06 23.64
N MET A 330 5.89 26.90 23.18
CA MET A 330 5.76 27.65 21.92
C MET A 330 6.23 26.81 20.73
N ALA A 331 7.24 25.97 20.90
CA ALA A 331 7.70 25.04 19.88
C ALA A 331 6.64 23.95 19.64
N GLU A 332 6.21 23.25 20.70
CA GLU A 332 5.10 22.27 20.71
C GLU A 332 3.87 22.79 19.96
N ALA A 333 3.50 24.04 20.21
CA ALA A 333 2.32 24.72 19.66
C ALA A 333 2.33 24.89 18.13
N SER A 334 3.44 24.56 17.47
CA SER A 334 3.66 24.64 16.03
C SER A 334 4.26 23.35 15.44
N ASN A 335 4.34 22.27 16.23
CA ASN A 335 5.10 21.05 15.92
C ASN A 335 6.61 21.27 15.68
N GLY A 336 7.16 22.38 16.20
CA GLY A 336 8.61 22.66 16.19
C GLY A 336 9.33 22.13 17.41
N ILE A 337 10.66 22.24 17.39
CA ILE A 337 11.56 21.74 18.44
C ILE A 337 12.03 22.89 19.33
N TYR A 338 12.13 22.65 20.64
CA TYR A 338 12.84 23.50 21.57
C TYR A 338 14.14 22.81 22.00
N THR A 339 15.26 23.51 21.89
CA THR A 339 16.56 23.07 22.42
C THR A 339 17.11 24.09 23.42
N THR A 340 17.90 23.62 24.39
CA THR A 340 18.66 24.48 25.31
C THR A 340 20.14 24.33 24.99
N VAL A 341 20.82 25.44 24.71
CA VAL A 341 22.19 25.45 24.20
C VAL A 341 23.15 26.03 25.23
N ASN A 342 24.22 25.29 25.51
CA ASN A 342 25.26 25.64 26.49
C ASN A 342 26.55 26.15 25.84
N ASN A 343 26.85 25.69 24.61
CA ASN A 343 28.08 26.02 23.85
C ASN A 343 27.79 26.22 22.34
N GLN A 344 28.84 26.40 21.53
CA GLN A 344 28.70 26.66 20.10
C GLN A 344 28.34 25.41 19.27
N ASP A 345 28.69 24.23 19.77
CA ASP A 345 28.70 22.96 19.03
C ASP A 345 27.35 22.23 19.16
N GLU A 346 26.72 22.25 20.33
CA GLU A 346 25.37 21.71 20.58
C GLU A 346 24.28 22.29 19.64
N LEU A 347 24.53 23.47 19.07
CA LEU A 347 23.64 24.11 18.10
C LEU A 347 24.08 23.89 16.64
N GLU A 348 25.32 23.50 16.39
CA GLU A 348 25.71 22.94 15.09
C GLU A 348 25.00 21.61 14.85
N ASP A 349 24.93 20.74 15.85
CA ASP A 349 24.23 19.45 15.77
C ASP A 349 22.74 19.62 15.45
N GLU A 350 22.02 20.50 16.17
CA GLU A 350 20.60 20.78 15.88
C GLU A 350 20.37 21.43 14.50
N PHE A 351 21.38 22.10 13.92
CA PHE A 351 21.30 22.58 12.53
C PHE A 351 21.71 21.50 11.50
N ASN A 352 22.51 20.50 11.88
CA ASN A 352 22.81 19.33 11.05
C ASN A 352 21.60 18.39 10.93
N ASN A 353 20.75 18.30 11.96
CA ASN A 353 19.45 17.61 11.89
C ASN A 353 18.58 18.02 10.68
N ALA A 354 18.74 19.25 10.16
CA ALA A 354 18.04 19.72 8.96
C ALA A 354 18.55 19.08 7.66
N GLN A 355 19.81 18.64 7.62
CA GLN A 355 20.43 17.91 6.50
C GLN A 355 20.10 16.41 6.58
N GLU A 356 20.15 15.80 7.77
CA GLU A 356 19.78 14.39 7.99
C GLU A 356 18.37 14.05 7.45
N ILE A 357 17.44 15.01 7.52
CA ILE A 357 16.08 14.89 6.96
C ILE A 357 16.10 14.72 5.43
N LEU A 358 16.99 15.40 4.71
CA LEU A 358 17.10 15.26 3.25
C LEU A 358 17.74 13.91 2.87
N ASP A 359 18.75 13.49 3.63
CA ASP A 359 19.45 12.23 3.42
C ASP A 359 18.53 11.03 3.70
N ALA A 360 17.76 11.06 4.79
CA ALA A 360 16.74 10.08 5.11
C ALA A 360 15.64 9.96 4.03
N TRP A 361 15.29 11.05 3.34
CA TRP A 361 14.35 10.99 2.20
C TRP A 361 14.97 10.34 0.95
N GLU A 362 16.29 10.41 0.76
CA GLU A 362 16.99 9.69 -0.32
C GLU A 362 17.18 8.21 0.04
N GLU A 363 17.60 7.88 1.26
CA GLU A 363 17.70 6.50 1.75
C GLU A 363 16.34 5.77 1.65
N TRP A 364 15.27 6.40 2.14
CA TRP A 364 13.89 5.89 1.99
C TRP A 364 13.53 5.61 0.53
N LYS A 365 13.92 6.49 -0.40
CA LYS A 365 13.67 6.31 -1.83
C LYS A 365 14.46 5.14 -2.41
N GLN A 366 15.73 4.97 -2.04
CA GLN A 366 16.56 3.86 -2.52
C GLN A 366 16.02 2.52 -2.01
N GLN A 367 15.68 2.42 -0.73
CA GLN A 367 15.05 1.23 -0.16
C GLN A 367 13.72 0.91 -0.85
N ALA A 368 12.79 1.86 -0.92
CA ALA A 368 11.48 1.64 -1.53
C ALA A 368 11.57 1.30 -3.03
N MET A 369 12.56 1.83 -3.76
CA MET A 369 12.80 1.44 -5.15
C MET A 369 13.38 0.02 -5.27
N SER A 370 14.24 -0.41 -4.36
CA SER A 370 14.77 -1.78 -4.30
C SER A 370 13.68 -2.80 -3.93
N GLU A 371 12.82 -2.47 -2.95
CA GLU A 371 11.64 -3.27 -2.60
C GLU A 371 10.69 -3.43 -3.79
N ALA A 372 10.39 -2.33 -4.50
CA ALA A 372 9.58 -2.36 -5.73
C ALA A 372 10.23 -3.16 -6.88
N GLU A 373 11.55 -3.36 -6.88
CA GLU A 373 12.25 -4.26 -7.82
C GLU A 373 12.22 -5.72 -7.36
N SER A 374 12.30 -5.97 -6.05
CA SER A 374 12.17 -7.31 -5.46
C SER A 374 10.80 -7.95 -5.67
N ALA A 375 9.77 -7.14 -5.95
CA ALA A 375 8.44 -7.62 -6.32
C ALA A 375 8.42 -8.45 -7.63
N ALA A 376 9.29 -8.15 -8.61
CA ALA A 376 9.30 -8.85 -9.90
C ALA A 376 9.60 -10.36 -9.76
N PRO A 377 10.65 -10.80 -9.03
CA PRO A 377 10.83 -12.20 -8.66
C PRO A 377 9.61 -12.85 -7.99
N SER A 378 8.95 -12.16 -7.05
CA SER A 378 7.77 -12.71 -6.38
C SER A 378 6.58 -12.89 -7.33
N HIS A 379 6.33 -11.91 -8.20
CA HIS A 379 5.27 -12.00 -9.20
C HIS A 379 5.57 -13.11 -10.23
N SER A 380 6.84 -13.29 -10.61
CA SER A 380 7.25 -14.38 -11.52
C SER A 380 6.99 -15.77 -10.94
N VAL A 381 7.24 -15.97 -9.64
CA VAL A 381 6.90 -17.23 -8.93
C VAL A 381 5.39 -17.43 -8.84
N ASP A 382 4.62 -16.37 -8.54
CA ASP A 382 3.15 -16.43 -8.53
C ASP A 382 2.57 -16.84 -9.90
N ILE A 383 3.07 -16.26 -10.99
CA ILE A 383 2.69 -16.62 -12.36
C ILE A 383 3.05 -18.07 -12.65
N MET A 384 4.28 -18.49 -12.32
CA MET A 384 4.74 -19.87 -12.56
C MET A 384 3.85 -20.91 -11.88
N ASN A 385 3.46 -20.67 -10.62
CA ASN A 385 2.57 -21.54 -9.88
C ASN A 385 1.17 -21.60 -10.51
N HIS A 386 0.57 -20.44 -10.82
CA HIS A 386 -0.77 -20.36 -11.41
C HIS A 386 -0.85 -21.02 -12.80
N ILE A 387 0.17 -20.85 -13.62
CA ILE A 387 0.32 -21.52 -14.93
C ILE A 387 0.54 -23.02 -14.75
N GLY A 388 1.26 -23.44 -13.71
CA GLY A 388 1.40 -24.84 -13.31
C GLY A 388 0.07 -25.49 -12.92
N ASP A 389 -0.72 -24.83 -12.09
CA ASP A 389 -2.06 -25.27 -11.68
C ASP A 389 -2.97 -25.46 -12.89
N TRP A 390 -3.09 -24.44 -13.76
CA TRP A 390 -3.85 -24.55 -15.01
C TRP A 390 -3.38 -25.70 -15.91
N THR A 391 -2.07 -25.88 -16.06
CA THR A 391 -1.50 -26.96 -16.90
C THR A 391 -1.83 -28.34 -16.33
N SER A 392 -1.76 -28.49 -15.01
CA SER A 392 -2.11 -29.73 -14.29
C SER A 392 -3.61 -30.05 -14.39
N LEU A 393 -4.47 -29.05 -14.17
CA LEU A 393 -5.92 -29.18 -14.30
C LEU A 393 -6.35 -29.48 -15.74
N ASN A 394 -5.72 -28.87 -16.75
CA ASN A 394 -5.98 -29.18 -18.16
C ASN A 394 -5.66 -30.65 -18.48
N LEU A 395 -4.46 -31.11 -18.11
CA LEU A 395 -4.03 -32.50 -18.32
C LEU A 395 -4.96 -33.51 -17.62
N SER A 396 -5.40 -33.19 -16.40
CA SER A 396 -6.39 -34.01 -15.67
C SER A 396 -7.77 -34.00 -16.35
N GLN A 397 -8.28 -32.83 -16.74
CA GLN A 397 -9.57 -32.69 -17.43
C GLN A 397 -9.59 -33.46 -18.74
N TRP A 398 -8.55 -33.30 -19.57
CA TRP A 398 -8.36 -34.01 -20.83
C TRP A 398 -8.30 -35.53 -20.61
N SER A 399 -7.48 -35.99 -19.67
CA SER A 399 -7.35 -37.43 -19.37
C SER A 399 -8.64 -38.04 -18.85
N HIS A 400 -9.39 -37.32 -18.02
CA HIS A 400 -10.69 -37.76 -17.50
C HIS A 400 -11.78 -37.75 -18.59
N LEU A 401 -11.77 -36.77 -19.49
CA LEU A 401 -12.69 -36.69 -20.62
C LEU A 401 -12.47 -37.84 -21.61
N TYR A 402 -11.21 -38.12 -21.98
CA TYR A 402 -10.85 -39.30 -22.75
C TYR A 402 -11.27 -40.59 -22.03
N ARG A 403 -11.09 -40.70 -20.70
CA ARG A 403 -11.53 -41.89 -19.96
C ARG A 403 -13.05 -42.05 -19.95
N VAL A 404 -13.83 -40.99 -19.81
CA VAL A 404 -15.30 -41.02 -19.90
C VAL A 404 -15.77 -41.42 -21.29
N ILE A 405 -15.19 -40.84 -22.35
CA ILE A 405 -15.48 -41.21 -23.75
C ILE A 405 -15.18 -42.70 -23.99
N ASN A 406 -14.04 -43.20 -23.50
CA ASN A 406 -13.68 -44.60 -23.65
C ASN A 406 -14.59 -45.54 -22.84
N ILE A 407 -15.05 -45.15 -21.65
CA ILE A 407 -16.05 -45.93 -20.89
C ILE A 407 -17.39 -45.95 -21.64
N ALA A 408 -17.83 -44.83 -22.21
CA ALA A 408 -19.06 -44.77 -23.01
C ALA A 408 -19.00 -45.70 -24.24
N HIS A 409 -17.82 -45.82 -24.88
CA HIS A 409 -17.63 -46.79 -25.96
C HIS A 409 -17.61 -48.25 -25.45
N GLN A 410 -16.90 -48.52 -24.34
CA GLN A 410 -16.83 -49.84 -23.72
C GLN A 410 -18.19 -50.37 -23.22
N GLU A 411 -19.12 -49.48 -22.89
CA GLU A 411 -20.48 -49.80 -22.44
C GLU A 411 -21.52 -49.67 -23.58
N GLU A 412 -21.07 -49.68 -24.83
CA GLU A 412 -21.89 -49.66 -26.07
C GLU A 412 -22.80 -48.43 -26.25
N ILE A 413 -22.56 -47.33 -25.51
CA ILE A 413 -23.34 -46.08 -25.58
C ILE A 413 -22.98 -45.27 -26.84
N ILE A 414 -21.75 -45.42 -27.36
CA ILE A 414 -21.27 -44.76 -28.59
C ILE A 414 -20.48 -45.72 -29.49
N THR A 415 -20.51 -45.48 -30.80
CA THR A 415 -19.68 -46.22 -31.78
C THR A 415 -18.22 -45.80 -31.73
N THR A 416 -17.32 -46.58 -32.35
CA THR A 416 -15.90 -46.24 -32.48
C THR A 416 -15.68 -44.93 -33.26
N GLU A 417 -16.41 -44.72 -34.35
CA GLU A 417 -16.36 -43.48 -35.14
C GLU A 417 -16.84 -42.25 -34.33
N GLN A 418 -17.85 -42.43 -33.48
CA GLN A 418 -18.32 -41.39 -32.56
C GLN A 418 -17.31 -41.13 -31.45
N MET A 419 -16.68 -42.18 -30.89
CA MET A 419 -15.61 -42.07 -29.92
C MET A 419 -14.42 -41.26 -30.48
N GLU A 420 -14.01 -41.51 -31.71
CA GLU A 420 -12.94 -40.78 -32.40
C GLU A 420 -13.29 -39.28 -32.54
N LYS A 421 -14.46 -38.94 -33.08
CA LYS A 421 -14.93 -37.54 -33.20
C LYS A 421 -15.07 -36.83 -31.84
N LEU A 422 -15.43 -37.56 -30.78
CA LEU A 422 -15.49 -37.05 -29.40
C LEU A 422 -14.09 -36.84 -28.80
N GLN A 423 -13.12 -37.70 -29.13
CA GLN A 423 -11.72 -37.51 -28.78
C GLN A 423 -11.10 -36.31 -29.52
N GLU A 424 -11.45 -36.06 -30.78
CA GLU A 424 -11.07 -34.84 -31.50
C GLU A 424 -11.64 -33.56 -30.84
N LYS A 425 -12.93 -33.57 -30.46
CA LYS A 425 -13.52 -32.48 -29.66
C LYS A 425 -12.78 -32.30 -28.33
N ALA A 426 -12.44 -33.38 -27.62
CA ALA A 426 -11.66 -33.32 -26.38
C ALA A 426 -10.23 -32.78 -26.58
N LYS A 427 -9.59 -33.12 -27.70
CA LYS A 427 -8.27 -32.62 -28.10
C LYS A 427 -8.30 -31.13 -28.41
N LYS A 428 -9.37 -30.64 -29.06
CA LYS A 428 -9.57 -29.20 -29.30
C LYS A 428 -9.66 -28.42 -27.98
N VAL A 429 -10.48 -28.88 -27.04
CA VAL A 429 -10.64 -28.20 -25.73
C VAL A 429 -9.32 -28.13 -24.97
N GLU A 430 -8.48 -29.19 -25.03
CA GLU A 430 -7.15 -29.17 -24.42
C GLU A 430 -6.25 -28.06 -24.99
N ASP A 431 -6.35 -27.77 -26.29
CA ASP A 431 -5.57 -26.73 -26.97
C ASP A 431 -6.17 -25.33 -26.81
N ASP A 432 -7.51 -25.21 -26.77
CA ASP A 432 -8.21 -23.96 -26.39
C ASP A 432 -7.79 -23.55 -24.95
N VAL A 433 -7.67 -24.49 -24.01
CA VAL A 433 -7.12 -24.23 -22.67
C VAL A 433 -5.63 -23.85 -22.71
N LYS A 434 -4.79 -24.47 -23.54
CA LYS A 434 -3.36 -24.06 -23.69
C LYS A 434 -3.22 -22.65 -24.25
N LYS A 435 -4.11 -22.26 -25.15
CA LYS A 435 -4.21 -20.88 -25.66
C LYS A 435 -4.56 -19.93 -24.52
N SER A 436 -5.58 -20.23 -23.71
CA SER A 436 -5.89 -19.48 -22.49
C SER A 436 -4.72 -19.37 -21.52
N VAL A 437 -3.99 -20.46 -21.27
CA VAL A 437 -2.78 -20.45 -20.42
C VAL A 437 -1.71 -19.50 -20.96
N SER A 438 -1.54 -19.45 -22.28
CA SER A 438 -0.56 -18.55 -22.94
C SER A 438 -0.99 -17.08 -22.84
N GLU A 439 -2.28 -16.79 -23.01
CA GLU A 439 -2.88 -15.46 -22.84
C GLU A 439 -2.77 -14.97 -21.40
N ILE A 440 -3.18 -15.79 -20.42
CA ILE A 440 -3.08 -15.49 -18.98
C ILE A 440 -1.64 -15.18 -18.58
N LYS A 441 -0.66 -15.93 -19.09
CA LYS A 441 0.75 -15.68 -18.78
C LYS A 441 1.17 -14.28 -19.24
N GLN A 442 0.88 -13.93 -20.50
CA GLN A 442 1.24 -12.64 -21.08
C GLN A 442 0.56 -11.48 -20.33
N ASP A 443 -0.75 -11.58 -20.12
CA ASP A 443 -1.53 -10.58 -19.37
C ASP A 443 -0.97 -10.34 -17.97
N LEU A 444 -0.62 -11.40 -17.24
CA LEU A 444 -0.05 -11.30 -15.90
C LEU A 444 1.39 -10.75 -15.90
N GLU A 445 2.21 -11.07 -16.90
CA GLU A 445 3.56 -10.49 -17.05
C GLU A 445 3.49 -8.99 -17.35
N ASP A 446 2.61 -8.54 -18.25
CA ASP A 446 2.41 -7.12 -18.57
C ASP A 446 1.78 -6.34 -17.40
N ILE A 447 0.78 -6.90 -16.71
CA ILE A 447 0.17 -6.29 -15.52
C ILE A 447 1.20 -6.19 -14.37
N SER A 448 2.08 -7.18 -14.22
CA SER A 448 3.18 -7.13 -13.25
C SER A 448 4.14 -5.97 -13.56
N MET A 449 4.56 -5.80 -14.83
CA MET A 449 5.42 -4.70 -15.25
C MET A 449 4.79 -3.32 -14.99
N GLU A 450 3.55 -3.09 -15.43
CA GLU A 450 2.87 -1.81 -15.22
C GLU A 450 2.57 -1.52 -13.74
N THR A 451 2.30 -2.55 -12.93
CA THR A 451 2.15 -2.43 -11.47
C THR A 451 3.44 -1.92 -10.83
N ILE A 452 4.58 -2.56 -11.13
CA ILE A 452 5.91 -2.16 -10.61
C ILE A 452 6.30 -0.76 -11.09
N LYS A 453 6.03 -0.44 -12.35
CA LYS A 453 6.25 0.88 -12.95
C LYS A 453 5.41 1.98 -12.27
N GLU A 454 4.14 1.72 -11.95
CA GLU A 454 3.30 2.65 -11.20
C GLU A 454 3.74 2.80 -9.75
N ILE A 455 4.22 1.73 -9.09
CA ILE A 455 4.82 1.81 -7.75
C ILE A 455 6.06 2.71 -7.78
N LYS A 456 7.01 2.47 -8.70
CA LYS A 456 8.18 3.35 -8.90
C LYS A 456 7.78 4.79 -9.22
N ARG A 457 6.72 5.02 -9.99
CA ARG A 457 6.19 6.37 -10.27
C ARG A 457 5.59 7.02 -9.01
N LYS A 458 4.86 6.27 -8.18
CA LYS A 458 4.35 6.73 -6.88
C LYS A 458 5.48 7.08 -5.91
N ILE A 459 6.51 6.25 -5.81
CA ILE A 459 7.71 6.50 -4.98
C ILE A 459 8.39 7.80 -5.43
N ASN A 460 8.69 7.93 -6.73
CA ASN A 460 9.30 9.15 -7.28
C ASN A 460 8.40 10.38 -7.09
N LYS A 461 7.07 10.24 -7.19
CA LYS A 461 6.12 11.33 -6.92
C LYS A 461 6.06 11.70 -5.42
N LYS A 462 6.13 10.72 -4.51
CA LYS A 462 6.19 10.93 -3.05
C LYS A 462 7.50 11.63 -2.67
N TYR A 463 8.65 11.15 -3.16
CA TYR A 463 9.96 11.77 -3.00
C TYR A 463 9.98 13.21 -3.54
N ASN A 464 9.73 13.43 -4.83
CA ASN A 464 9.84 14.76 -5.46
C ASN A 464 8.93 15.81 -4.79
N LYS A 465 7.75 15.41 -4.29
CA LYS A 465 6.84 16.29 -3.53
C LYS A 465 7.49 16.87 -2.27
N GLN A 466 8.36 16.10 -1.61
CA GLN A 466 8.99 16.44 -0.32
C GLN A 466 10.41 17.01 -0.51
N THR A 467 11.15 16.58 -1.55
CA THR A 467 12.57 16.93 -1.76
C THR A 467 12.87 17.89 -2.91
N ARG A 468 11.96 18.09 -3.88
CA ARG A 468 12.22 18.86 -5.10
C ARG A 468 11.12 19.83 -5.51
N ASN A 469 11.27 21.09 -5.13
CA ASN A 469 11.52 22.20 -6.07
C ASN A 469 12.40 23.26 -5.41
#